data_AF-A0A9D4F7H1-F1
#
_entry.id   AF-A0A9D4F7H1-F1
#
_cell.length_a   1.000
_cell.length_b   1.000
_cell.length_c   1.000
_cell.angle_alpha   90.00
_cell.angle_beta   90.00
_cell.angle_gamma   90.00
#
_symmetry.space_group_name_H-M   'P 1'
#
loop_
_entity.id
_entity.type
_entity.pdbx_description
1 polymer ?
#
loop_
_entity_poly.entity_id
_entity_poly.type
_entity_poly.pdbx_seq_one_letter_code
_entity_poly.pdbx_strand_id
1 'polypeptide(L)'
;MGPKRAKLEELSDSSDCSKSNSNEEVMEEDNSCFLKSIDDTLSLILTAINDLSAAIAKNNNTAIRKDDIVADIKSAVHEISQNIPKPEISVNHENNEETNNIFEREALKIKMEISNIWHNKMEIRKSTYWSMIKNKGHFEKYSKWFRSTPMVIPKHLQKKEIPNENIDQKSVRERAVWNDFNIQTELQSLRASSNCEKFKRIDEEIFKLIHSKCNGRTARTLVELWKTETQRNEELSHKRWGNNEKWLSKYEEEFMKEHENKNPFFKIS
;
A
#
# COMPACT_ATOMS: atom_id res chain seq x y z
N MET A 1 28.22 56.79 -67.19
CA MET A 1 26.87 56.20 -66.98
C MET A 1 26.51 56.40 -65.51
N GLY A 2 25.50 57.22 -65.21
CA GLY A 2 24.80 57.19 -63.92
C GLY A 2 23.78 56.04 -63.89
N PRO A 3 22.82 55.97 -62.94
CA PRO A 3 22.45 56.99 -61.93
C PRO A 3 22.36 56.43 -60.47
N LYS A 4 22.60 57.25 -59.43
CA LYS A 4 21.66 58.00 -58.53
C LYS A 4 21.04 57.23 -57.34
N ARG A 5 21.35 57.76 -56.14
CA ARG A 5 20.51 58.04 -54.94
C ARG A 5 19.08 57.49 -54.87
N ALA A 6 18.71 57.02 -53.66
CA ALA A 6 17.53 57.48 -52.93
C ALA A 6 17.79 57.53 -51.41
N LYS A 7 17.32 58.64 -50.80
CA LYS A 7 17.15 58.92 -49.37
C LYS A 7 15.69 58.60 -49.01
N LEU A 8 15.41 58.16 -47.78
CA LEU A 8 14.16 58.34 -47.01
C LEU A 8 14.46 57.82 -45.59
N GLU A 9 14.69 58.68 -44.59
CA GLU A 9 13.71 59.34 -43.70
C GLU A 9 12.92 58.40 -42.78
N GLU A 10 13.11 58.67 -41.49
CA GLU A 10 12.34 58.40 -40.25
C GLU A 10 11.11 57.49 -40.28
N LEU A 11 11.02 56.62 -39.27
CA LEU A 11 9.87 56.55 -38.35
C LEU A 11 10.29 55.86 -37.04
N SER A 12 10.06 56.58 -35.95
CA SER A 12 10.07 56.11 -34.57
C SER A 12 9.08 54.98 -34.34
N ASP A 13 9.43 54.00 -33.50
CA ASP A 13 8.46 53.44 -32.56
C ASP A 13 9.15 53.03 -31.27
N SER A 14 8.81 53.78 -30.22
CA SER A 14 8.98 53.44 -28.83
C SER A 14 8.19 52.18 -28.49
N SER A 15 8.83 51.17 -27.88
CA SER A 15 8.08 50.16 -27.13
C SER A 15 8.93 49.64 -25.96
N ASP A 16 8.62 50.22 -24.81
CA ASP A 16 8.78 49.74 -23.43
C ASP A 16 9.50 48.41 -23.20
N CYS A 17 10.74 48.53 -22.72
CA CYS A 17 11.47 47.45 -22.07
C CYS A 17 11.29 47.56 -20.54
N SER A 18 10.08 47.31 -20.02
CA SER A 18 9.79 47.43 -18.57
C SER A 18 8.71 46.46 -18.06
N LYS A 19 8.75 45.16 -18.43
CA LYS A 19 7.83 44.15 -17.86
C LYS A 19 8.51 42.89 -17.31
N SER A 20 9.83 42.86 -17.23
CA SER A 20 10.57 41.65 -16.81
C SER A 20 10.74 41.50 -15.29
N ASN A 21 10.70 42.60 -14.51
CA ASN A 21 11.04 42.55 -13.08
C ASN A 21 9.86 42.18 -12.15
N SER A 22 8.61 42.37 -12.56
CA SER A 22 7.46 42.21 -11.63
C SER A 22 7.03 40.76 -11.42
N ASN A 23 7.38 39.83 -12.31
CA ASN A 23 6.95 38.43 -12.19
C ASN A 23 7.91 37.58 -11.36
N GLU A 24 9.16 38.01 -11.21
CA GLU A 24 10.17 37.28 -10.44
C GLU A 24 10.04 37.61 -8.94
N GLU A 25 9.81 38.88 -8.58
CA GLU A 25 9.49 39.30 -7.20
C GLU A 25 8.20 38.66 -6.66
N VAL A 26 7.14 38.57 -7.47
CA VAL A 26 5.84 37.99 -7.03
C VAL A 26 5.95 36.48 -6.81
N MET A 27 6.75 35.76 -7.61
CA MET A 27 6.96 34.31 -7.39
C MET A 27 7.89 34.02 -6.20
N GLU A 28 8.83 34.90 -5.87
CA GLU A 28 9.67 34.75 -4.68
C GLU A 28 8.90 35.01 -3.37
N GLU A 29 8.00 35.99 -3.36
CA GLU A 29 7.12 36.26 -2.20
C GLU A 29 6.11 35.14 -1.95
N ASP A 30 5.48 34.59 -2.99
CA ASP A 30 4.53 33.49 -2.86
C ASP A 30 5.21 32.19 -2.38
N ASN A 31 6.43 31.91 -2.88
CA ASN A 31 7.22 30.76 -2.42
C ASN A 31 7.70 30.94 -0.97
N SER A 32 8.07 32.17 -0.57
CA SER A 32 8.46 32.49 0.81
C SER A 32 7.28 32.32 1.77
N CYS A 33 6.09 32.75 1.38
CA CYS A 33 4.86 32.59 2.17
C CYS A 33 4.46 31.11 2.31
N PHE A 34 4.56 30.33 1.23
CA PHE A 34 4.26 28.90 1.25
C PHE A 34 5.24 28.11 2.13
N LEU A 35 6.54 28.40 2.03
CA LEU A 35 7.56 27.75 2.87
C LEU A 35 7.40 28.11 4.34
N LYS A 36 7.02 29.35 4.66
CA LYS A 36 6.72 29.76 6.03
C LYS A 36 5.49 29.06 6.60
N SER A 37 4.44 28.89 5.80
CA SER A 37 3.25 28.12 6.19
C SER A 37 3.56 26.64 6.45
N ILE A 38 4.48 26.04 5.67
CA ILE A 38 4.98 24.68 5.93
C ILE A 38 5.75 24.65 7.26
N ASP A 39 6.63 25.62 7.52
CA ASP A 39 7.44 25.67 8.74
C ASP A 39 6.58 25.83 10.01
N ASP A 40 5.54 26.67 9.94
CA ASP A 40 4.56 26.84 11.01
C ASP A 40 3.77 25.54 11.25
N THR A 41 3.39 24.84 10.18
CA THR A 41 2.67 23.56 10.27
C THR A 41 3.55 22.47 10.87
N LEU A 42 4.83 22.42 10.47
CA LEU A 42 5.81 21.48 11.02
C LEU A 42 6.08 21.77 12.51
N SER A 43 6.12 23.03 12.91
CA SER A 43 6.28 23.45 14.31
C SER A 43 5.09 23.03 15.18
N LEU A 44 3.86 23.14 14.67
CA LEU A 44 2.66 22.65 15.34
C LEU A 44 2.67 21.12 15.49
N ILE A 45 3.07 20.41 14.43
CA ILE A 45 3.20 18.94 14.47
C ILE A 45 4.26 18.52 15.49
N LEU A 46 5.42 19.19 15.51
CA LEU A 46 6.49 18.88 16.47
C LEU A 46 6.04 19.08 17.92
N THR A 47 5.29 20.15 18.19
CA THR A 47 4.74 20.44 19.51
C THR A 47 3.77 19.35 19.93
N ALA A 48 2.86 18.94 19.04
CA ALA A 48 1.90 17.87 19.31
C ALA A 48 2.58 16.51 19.53
N ILE A 49 3.66 16.19 18.79
CA ILE A 49 4.45 14.97 18.99
C ILE A 49 5.14 15.00 20.36
N ASN A 50 5.68 16.14 20.78
CA ASN A 50 6.32 16.29 22.08
C ASN A 50 5.29 16.15 23.22
N ASP A 51 4.09 16.70 23.07
CA ASP A 51 3.00 16.56 24.04
C ASP A 51 2.52 15.11 24.15
N LEU A 52 2.37 14.42 23.01
CA LEU A 52 2.08 12.98 22.96
C LEU A 52 3.17 12.16 23.63
N SER A 53 4.45 12.48 23.37
CA SER A 53 5.58 11.80 23.98
C SER A 53 5.62 12.03 25.50
N ALA A 54 5.27 13.23 25.96
CA ALA A 54 5.16 13.55 27.39
C ALA A 54 3.99 12.81 28.05
N ALA A 55 2.83 12.71 27.38
CA ALA A 55 1.68 11.94 27.85
C ALA A 55 1.98 10.43 27.94
N ILE A 56 2.70 9.88 26.96
CA ILE A 56 3.16 8.49 26.96
C ILE A 56 4.17 8.25 28.10
N ALA A 57 5.14 9.17 28.29
CA ALA A 57 6.12 9.08 29.37
C ALA A 57 5.47 9.12 30.76
N LYS A 58 4.41 9.94 30.93
CA LYS A 58 3.62 10.02 32.18
C LYS A 58 2.81 8.73 32.45
N ASN A 59 2.47 7.97 31.41
CA ASN A 59 1.61 6.78 31.47
C ASN A 59 2.35 5.44 31.69
N ASN A 60 3.68 5.40 31.61
CA ASN A 60 4.44 4.18 31.96
C ASN A 60 4.37 3.81 33.47
N ASN A 61 3.69 4.62 34.30
CA ASN A 61 3.57 4.41 35.75
C ASN A 61 2.16 4.11 36.27
N THR A 62 1.10 4.04 35.44
CA THR A 62 -0.25 3.71 35.94
C THR A 62 -1.09 2.94 34.93
N ALA A 63 -1.65 1.81 35.38
CA ALA A 63 -2.51 0.92 34.61
C ALA A 63 -3.86 1.60 34.26
N ILE A 64 -4.01 2.09 33.03
CA ILE A 64 -5.28 2.62 32.51
C ILE A 64 -5.62 1.91 31.18
N ARG A 65 -6.92 1.67 30.96
CA ARG A 65 -7.48 0.88 29.84
C ARG A 65 -7.27 1.61 28.51
N LYS A 66 -6.88 0.85 27.48
CA LYS A 66 -6.59 1.32 26.12
C LYS A 66 -7.70 2.18 25.48
N ASP A 67 -8.95 1.99 25.91
CA ASP A 67 -10.10 2.68 25.32
C ASP A 67 -10.14 4.18 25.69
N ASP A 68 -9.66 4.54 26.90
CA ASP A 68 -9.58 5.93 27.34
C ASP A 68 -8.49 6.68 26.55
N ILE A 69 -7.37 6.00 26.26
CA ILE A 69 -6.27 6.52 25.43
C ILE A 69 -6.74 6.81 24.01
N VAL A 70 -7.55 5.93 23.43
CA VAL A 70 -8.10 6.14 22.08
C VAL A 70 -9.07 7.32 22.05
N ALA A 71 -9.82 7.55 23.13
CA ALA A 71 -10.72 8.69 23.24
C ALA A 71 -9.96 10.02 23.34
N ASP A 72 -8.92 10.09 24.17
CA ASP A 72 -8.09 11.30 24.33
C ASP A 72 -7.32 11.63 23.06
N ILE A 73 -6.77 10.63 22.37
CA ILE A 73 -6.10 10.82 21.07
C ILE A 73 -7.08 11.35 20.02
N LYS A 74 -8.31 10.82 19.96
CA LYS A 74 -9.32 11.32 19.02
C LYS A 74 -9.73 12.76 19.34
N SER A 75 -9.82 13.11 20.61
CA SER A 75 -10.15 14.48 21.04
C SER A 75 -9.04 15.46 20.64
N ALA A 76 -7.78 15.12 20.94
CA ALA A 76 -6.63 15.96 20.59
C ALA A 76 -6.50 16.14 19.07
N VAL A 77 -6.69 15.08 18.28
CA VAL A 77 -6.70 15.17 16.81
C VAL A 77 -7.83 16.06 16.30
N HIS A 78 -9.00 16.02 16.94
CA HIS A 78 -10.13 16.87 16.57
C HIS A 78 -9.84 18.35 16.88
N GLU A 79 -9.26 18.64 18.03
CA GLU A 79 -8.88 20.00 18.45
C GLU A 79 -7.79 20.58 17.56
N ILE A 80 -6.83 19.76 17.12
CA ILE A 80 -5.82 20.14 16.12
C ILE A 80 -6.50 20.45 14.78
N SER A 81 -7.43 19.62 14.33
CA SER A 81 -8.16 19.86 13.07
C SER A 81 -8.98 21.15 13.07
N GLN A 82 -9.39 21.64 14.23
CA GLN A 82 -10.17 22.88 14.37
C GLN A 82 -9.29 24.13 14.49
N ASN A 83 -8.04 23.98 14.95
CA ASN A 83 -7.12 25.09 15.20
C ASN A 83 -6.06 25.30 14.11
N ILE A 84 -6.01 24.46 13.07
CA ILE A 84 -5.24 24.77 11.86
C ILE A 84 -5.88 26.01 11.23
N PRO A 85 -5.16 27.15 11.13
CA PRO A 85 -5.68 28.32 10.43
C PRO A 85 -5.99 27.88 9.01
N LYS A 86 -7.28 27.94 8.63
CA LYS A 86 -7.64 27.84 7.21
C LYS A 86 -6.88 28.97 6.52
N PRO A 87 -5.99 28.68 5.57
CA PRO A 87 -5.28 29.76 4.91
C PRO A 87 -6.35 30.57 4.19
N GLU A 88 -6.49 31.85 4.55
CA GLU A 88 -7.20 32.83 3.74
C GLU A 88 -6.34 33.06 2.49
N ILE A 89 -6.35 32.06 1.63
CA ILE A 89 -5.91 32.24 0.27
C ILE A 89 -7.13 32.85 -0.42
N SER A 90 -7.01 34.13 -0.75
CA SER A 90 -7.78 34.74 -1.84
C SER A 90 -7.43 34.00 -3.14
N VAL A 91 -7.89 32.76 -3.29
CA VAL A 91 -7.83 32.00 -4.53
C VAL A 91 -9.07 32.39 -5.30
N ASN A 92 -8.86 32.76 -6.56
CA ASN A 92 -9.83 32.60 -7.63
C ASN A 92 -10.27 31.11 -7.66
N HIS A 93 -11.21 30.72 -6.79
CA HIS A 93 -11.58 29.34 -6.52
C HIS A 93 -12.25 28.66 -7.72
N GLU A 94 -12.74 29.44 -8.69
CA GLU A 94 -13.41 28.93 -9.88
C GLU A 94 -12.45 28.27 -10.88
N ASN A 95 -11.19 28.71 -10.99
CA ASN A 95 -10.27 28.21 -12.03
C ASN A 95 -9.58 26.87 -11.69
N ASN A 96 -9.44 26.52 -10.41
CA ASN A 96 -8.70 25.32 -9.97
C ASN A 96 -9.56 24.04 -9.97
N GLU A 97 -10.85 24.16 -9.64
CA GLU A 97 -11.77 23.03 -9.77
C GLU A 97 -12.04 22.68 -11.23
N GLU A 98 -12.19 23.70 -12.08
CA GLU A 98 -12.50 23.51 -13.49
C GLU A 98 -11.33 22.86 -14.25
N THR A 99 -10.09 23.27 -13.96
CA THR A 99 -8.89 22.63 -14.51
C THR A 99 -8.69 21.21 -13.99
N ASN A 100 -8.95 20.93 -12.71
CA ASN A 100 -8.90 19.56 -12.17
C ASN A 100 -9.93 18.65 -12.87
N ASN A 101 -11.14 19.17 -13.08
CA ASN A 101 -12.23 18.46 -13.75
C ASN A 101 -11.88 18.13 -15.21
N ILE A 102 -11.12 19.00 -15.91
CA ILE A 102 -10.63 18.71 -17.27
C ILE A 102 -9.67 17.52 -17.29
N PHE A 103 -8.68 17.47 -16.39
CA PHE A 103 -7.72 16.36 -16.34
C PHE A 103 -8.37 15.04 -15.93
N GLU A 104 -9.36 15.08 -15.03
CA GLU A 104 -10.15 13.91 -14.64
C GLU A 104 -11.00 13.38 -15.80
N ARG A 105 -11.67 14.25 -16.55
CA ARG A 105 -12.43 13.85 -17.74
C ARG A 105 -11.53 13.21 -18.80
N GLU A 106 -10.37 13.80 -19.06
CA GLU A 106 -9.42 13.26 -20.02
C GLU A 106 -8.84 11.91 -19.55
N ALA A 107 -8.53 11.78 -18.26
CA ALA A 107 -8.10 10.52 -17.67
C ALA A 107 -9.17 9.43 -17.85
N LEU A 108 -10.45 9.74 -17.57
CA LEU A 108 -11.56 8.80 -17.76
C LEU A 108 -11.74 8.41 -19.23
N LYS A 109 -11.59 9.35 -20.16
CA LYS A 109 -11.65 9.08 -21.60
C LYS A 109 -10.56 8.09 -22.03
N ILE A 110 -9.31 8.34 -21.63
CA ILE A 110 -8.19 7.42 -21.91
C ILE A 110 -8.43 6.06 -21.26
N LYS A 111 -8.91 6.03 -20.01
CA LYS A 111 -9.27 4.77 -19.33
C LYS A 111 -10.31 3.98 -20.13
N MET A 112 -11.31 4.64 -20.70
CA MET A 112 -12.31 4.01 -21.56
C MET A 112 -11.67 3.43 -22.84
N GLU A 113 -10.74 4.15 -23.45
CA GLU A 113 -9.98 3.66 -24.62
C GLU A 113 -9.15 2.41 -24.30
N ILE A 114 -8.56 2.32 -23.10
CA ILE A 114 -7.78 1.15 -22.65
C ILE A 114 -8.58 0.17 -21.78
N SER A 115 -9.90 0.29 -21.72
CA SER A 115 -10.77 -0.41 -20.75
C SER A 115 -10.62 -1.93 -20.78
N ASN A 116 -10.53 -2.53 -21.96
CA ASN A 116 -10.34 -3.97 -22.11
C ASN A 116 -9.01 -4.45 -21.50
N ILE A 117 -7.92 -3.72 -21.73
CA ILE A 117 -6.60 -4.05 -21.18
C ILE A 117 -6.62 -3.82 -19.67
N TRP A 118 -7.17 -2.70 -19.23
CA TRP A 118 -7.33 -2.34 -17.82
C TRP A 118 -8.05 -3.44 -17.05
N HIS A 119 -9.22 -3.85 -17.52
CA HIS A 119 -10.04 -4.88 -16.88
C HIS A 119 -9.33 -6.23 -16.84
N ASN A 120 -8.76 -6.68 -17.96
CA ASN A 120 -8.02 -7.94 -18.02
C ASN A 120 -6.83 -7.95 -17.03
N LYS A 121 -6.00 -6.92 -17.05
CA LYS A 121 -4.86 -6.78 -16.13
C LYS A 121 -5.33 -6.75 -14.68
N MET A 122 -6.43 -6.05 -14.39
CA MET A 122 -7.01 -5.98 -13.05
C MET A 122 -7.45 -7.37 -12.55
N GLU A 123 -8.12 -8.17 -13.37
CA GLU A 123 -8.54 -9.54 -12.98
C GLU A 123 -7.34 -10.47 -12.74
N ILE A 124 -6.33 -10.42 -13.61
CA ILE A 124 -5.10 -11.21 -13.42
C ILE A 124 -4.39 -10.76 -12.14
N ARG A 125 -4.28 -9.44 -11.91
CA ARG A 125 -3.65 -8.88 -10.70
C ARG A 125 -4.39 -9.30 -9.44
N LYS A 126 -5.72 -9.19 -9.40
CA LYS A 126 -6.56 -9.63 -8.28
C LYS A 126 -6.29 -11.09 -7.90
N SER A 127 -6.35 -11.98 -8.88
CA SER A 127 -6.10 -13.41 -8.67
C SER A 127 -4.67 -13.69 -8.19
N THR A 128 -3.70 -12.98 -8.75
CA THR A 128 -2.28 -13.09 -8.39
C THR A 128 -2.01 -12.57 -6.97
N TYR A 129 -2.56 -11.42 -6.60
CA TYR A 129 -2.43 -10.84 -5.26
C TYR A 129 -3.06 -11.75 -4.20
N TRP A 130 -4.27 -12.26 -4.46
CA TRP A 130 -4.92 -13.23 -3.58
C TRP A 130 -4.05 -14.47 -3.39
N SER A 131 -3.45 -14.99 -4.47
CA SER A 131 -2.56 -16.14 -4.40
C SER A 131 -1.31 -15.84 -3.57
N MET A 132 -0.73 -14.64 -3.69
CA MET A 132 0.39 -14.19 -2.86
C MET A 132 0.02 -14.20 -1.37
N ILE A 133 -1.07 -13.50 -0.99
CA ILE A 133 -1.51 -13.41 0.42
C ILE A 133 -1.82 -14.78 0.99
N LYS A 134 -2.57 -15.60 0.25
CA LYS A 134 -2.95 -16.96 0.68
C LYS A 134 -1.72 -17.84 0.91
N ASN A 135 -0.78 -17.85 -0.03
CA ASN A 135 0.42 -18.70 0.08
C ASN A 135 1.35 -18.18 1.19
N LYS A 136 1.52 -16.86 1.32
CA LYS A 136 2.31 -16.25 2.40
C LYS A 136 1.74 -16.61 3.77
N GLY A 137 0.43 -16.45 3.96
CA GLY A 137 -0.20 -16.78 5.23
C GLY A 137 -0.20 -18.28 5.54
N HIS A 138 -0.33 -19.15 4.52
CA HIS A 138 -0.13 -20.59 4.73
C HIS A 138 1.32 -20.91 5.12
N PHE A 139 2.30 -20.29 4.48
CA PHE A 139 3.72 -20.47 4.83
C PHE A 139 3.98 -20.07 6.29
N GLU A 140 3.48 -18.91 6.73
CA GLU A 140 3.64 -18.44 8.11
C GLU A 140 3.02 -19.42 9.11
N LYS A 141 1.77 -19.84 8.87
CA LYS A 141 1.07 -20.78 9.75
C LYS A 141 1.74 -22.16 9.76
N TYR A 142 2.10 -22.69 8.61
CA TYR A 142 2.73 -24.00 8.49
C TYR A 142 4.13 -24.01 9.07
N SER A 143 4.91 -22.95 8.90
CA SER A 143 6.21 -22.80 9.54
C SER A 143 6.09 -22.79 11.07
N LYS A 144 5.06 -22.14 11.62
CA LYS A 144 4.77 -22.18 13.06
C LYS A 144 4.41 -23.59 13.50
N TRP A 145 3.48 -24.24 12.81
CA TRP A 145 3.03 -25.60 13.11
C TRP A 145 4.14 -26.64 13.01
N PHE A 146 5.03 -26.51 12.02
CA PHE A 146 6.19 -27.37 11.83
C PHE A 146 7.18 -27.29 13.01
N ARG A 147 7.25 -26.13 13.67
CA ARG A 147 8.13 -25.87 14.81
C ARG A 147 7.44 -26.03 16.17
N SER A 148 6.14 -26.29 16.19
CA SER A 148 5.40 -26.43 17.45
C SER A 148 5.68 -27.78 18.10
N THR A 149 5.43 -27.85 19.41
CA THR A 149 5.55 -29.10 20.18
C THR A 149 4.28 -29.25 21.04
N PRO A 150 3.42 -30.25 20.77
CA PRO A 150 3.46 -31.16 19.62
C PRO A 150 3.36 -30.44 18.26
N MET A 151 3.96 -31.02 17.23
CA MET A 151 3.89 -30.49 15.85
C MET A 151 2.46 -30.57 15.34
N VAL A 152 1.93 -29.52 14.74
CA VAL A 152 0.57 -29.51 14.17
C VAL A 152 0.65 -29.90 12.70
N ILE A 153 -0.12 -30.90 12.26
CA ILE A 153 0.02 -31.46 10.90
C ILE A 153 -1.26 -31.24 10.12
N PRO A 154 -1.23 -30.54 8.96
CA PRO A 154 -2.41 -30.36 8.13
C PRO A 154 -3.17 -31.66 7.85
N LYS A 155 -4.51 -31.63 7.89
CA LYS A 155 -5.38 -32.82 7.75
C LYS A 155 -5.01 -33.71 6.56
N HIS A 156 -4.68 -33.13 5.41
CA HIS A 156 -4.34 -33.89 4.19
C HIS A 156 -2.97 -34.57 4.24
N LEU A 157 -2.12 -34.22 5.21
CA LEU A 157 -0.82 -34.85 5.45
C LEU A 157 -0.86 -35.87 6.59
N GLN A 158 -1.94 -35.93 7.36
CA GLN A 158 -2.08 -36.86 8.47
C GLN A 158 -2.17 -38.31 7.94
N LYS A 159 -1.22 -39.17 8.36
CA LYS A 159 -1.22 -40.61 8.06
C LYS A 159 -1.50 -41.40 9.33
N LYS A 160 -2.61 -42.13 9.36
CA LYS A 160 -3.01 -42.95 10.54
C LYS A 160 -1.93 -43.94 10.93
N GLU A 161 -1.85 -44.25 12.23
CA GLU A 161 -1.02 -45.34 12.72
C GLU A 161 -1.52 -46.67 12.14
N ILE A 162 -0.58 -47.54 11.79
CA ILE A 162 -0.85 -48.89 11.30
C ILE A 162 -0.66 -49.87 12.46
N PRO A 163 -1.67 -50.68 12.83
CA PRO A 163 -1.53 -51.66 13.91
C PRO A 163 -0.41 -52.66 13.62
N ASN A 164 0.40 -52.98 14.63
CA ASN A 164 1.53 -53.92 14.55
C ASN A 164 2.63 -53.53 13.53
N GLU A 165 2.70 -52.25 13.14
CA GLU A 165 3.78 -51.74 12.29
C GLU A 165 5.13 -51.86 13.01
N ASN A 166 6.14 -52.38 12.33
CA ASN A 166 7.50 -52.41 12.85
C ASN A 166 8.01 -50.97 13.07
N ILE A 167 8.78 -50.75 14.13
CA ILE A 167 9.42 -49.48 14.47
C ILE A 167 10.16 -48.86 13.28
N ASP A 168 10.88 -49.64 12.48
CA ASP A 168 11.62 -49.13 11.31
C ASP A 168 10.68 -48.60 10.23
N GLN A 169 9.59 -49.33 9.95
CA GLN A 169 8.56 -48.91 8.99
C GLN A 169 7.85 -47.64 9.46
N LYS A 170 7.50 -47.59 10.76
CA LYS A 170 6.93 -46.40 11.39
C LYS A 170 7.87 -45.19 11.25
N SER A 171 9.16 -45.36 11.52
CA SER A 171 10.16 -44.29 11.38
C SER A 171 10.24 -43.75 9.95
N VAL A 172 10.26 -44.63 8.94
CA VAL A 172 10.27 -44.23 7.53
C VAL A 172 9.00 -43.48 7.17
N ARG A 173 7.83 -43.96 7.61
CA ARG A 173 6.53 -43.32 7.36
C ARG A 173 6.45 -41.93 7.97
N GLU A 174 6.87 -41.77 9.23
CA GLU A 174 6.93 -40.49 9.92
C GLU A 174 7.87 -39.52 9.18
N ARG A 175 9.08 -39.97 8.84
CA ARG A 175 10.04 -39.15 8.07
C ARG A 175 9.49 -38.69 6.72
N ALA A 176 8.73 -39.54 6.03
CA ALA A 176 8.08 -39.18 4.77
C ALA A 176 7.03 -38.06 4.97
N VAL A 177 6.19 -38.15 6.00
CA VAL A 177 5.22 -37.08 6.33
C VAL A 177 5.93 -35.78 6.67
N TRP A 178 7.04 -35.86 7.42
CA TRP A 178 7.84 -34.69 7.78
C TRP A 178 8.41 -34.00 6.54
N ASN A 179 8.99 -34.78 5.64
CA ASN A 179 9.53 -34.28 4.38
C ASN A 179 8.44 -33.67 3.48
N ASP A 180 7.30 -34.34 3.35
CA ASP A 180 6.15 -33.82 2.59
C ASP A 180 5.67 -32.48 3.17
N PHE A 181 5.63 -32.35 4.50
CA PHE A 181 5.21 -31.12 5.15
C PHE A 181 6.22 -29.98 4.95
N ASN A 182 7.52 -30.28 5.05
CA ASN A 182 8.58 -29.31 4.80
C ASN A 182 8.56 -28.81 3.35
N ILE A 183 8.48 -29.73 2.38
CA ILE A 183 8.37 -29.40 0.94
C ILE A 183 7.15 -28.51 0.69
N GLN A 184 5.99 -28.87 1.25
CA GLN A 184 4.79 -28.05 1.08
C GLN A 184 4.96 -26.65 1.66
N THR A 185 5.57 -26.52 2.84
CA THR A 185 5.83 -25.23 3.48
C THR A 185 6.75 -24.36 2.62
N GLU A 186 7.83 -24.94 2.11
CA GLU A 186 8.77 -24.24 1.21
C GLU A 186 8.10 -23.83 -0.11
N LEU A 187 7.28 -24.71 -0.72
CA LEU A 187 6.52 -24.39 -1.92
C LEU A 187 5.56 -23.21 -1.70
N GLN A 188 4.96 -23.07 -0.51
CA GLN A 188 4.13 -21.90 -0.23
C GLN A 188 4.95 -20.61 -0.23
N SER A 189 6.15 -20.62 0.35
CA SER A 189 7.06 -19.46 0.33
C SER A 189 7.44 -19.07 -1.10
N LEU A 190 7.90 -20.03 -1.91
CA LEU A 190 8.30 -19.79 -3.29
C LEU A 190 7.13 -19.26 -4.14
N ARG A 191 5.93 -19.83 -3.97
CA ARG A 191 4.73 -19.35 -4.67
C ARG A 191 4.32 -17.96 -4.21
N ALA A 192 4.50 -17.61 -2.94
CA ALA A 192 4.22 -16.26 -2.45
C ALA A 192 5.15 -15.25 -3.12
N SER A 193 6.47 -15.52 -3.14
CA SER A 193 7.48 -14.67 -3.79
C SER A 193 7.21 -14.51 -5.29
N SER A 194 6.98 -15.61 -6.00
CA SER A 194 6.68 -15.57 -7.45
C SER A 194 5.42 -14.76 -7.76
N ASN A 195 4.35 -14.92 -6.97
CA ASN A 195 3.13 -14.12 -7.18
C ASN A 195 3.35 -12.65 -6.79
N CYS A 196 4.21 -12.35 -5.81
CA CYS A 196 4.57 -11.00 -5.44
C CYS A 196 5.22 -10.25 -6.61
N GLU A 197 6.22 -10.86 -7.24
CA GLU A 197 6.86 -10.31 -8.44
C GLU A 197 5.87 -10.15 -9.59
N LYS A 198 4.99 -11.14 -9.77
CA LYS A 198 4.02 -11.14 -10.87
C LYS A 198 3.02 -9.99 -10.77
N PHE A 199 2.45 -9.69 -9.60
CA PHE A 199 1.51 -8.57 -9.50
C PHE A 199 2.21 -7.20 -9.65
N LYS A 200 3.45 -7.06 -9.15
CA LYS A 200 4.26 -5.84 -9.35
C LYS A 200 4.53 -5.60 -10.84
N ARG A 201 4.86 -6.66 -11.58
CA ARG A 201 5.03 -6.57 -13.04
C ARG A 201 3.76 -6.11 -13.76
N ILE A 202 2.59 -6.56 -13.30
CA ILE A 202 1.31 -6.11 -13.87
C ILE A 202 1.12 -4.60 -13.63
N ASP A 203 1.43 -4.13 -12.42
CA ASP A 203 1.36 -2.69 -12.09
C ASP A 203 2.32 -1.89 -12.98
N GLU A 204 3.57 -2.35 -13.17
CA GLU A 204 4.55 -1.73 -14.08
C GLU A 204 4.08 -1.70 -15.54
N GLU A 205 3.48 -2.79 -16.04
CA GLU A 205 2.93 -2.85 -17.40
C GLU A 205 1.80 -1.85 -17.61
N ILE A 206 0.92 -1.67 -16.61
CA ILE A 206 -0.13 -0.65 -16.64
C ILE A 206 0.45 0.76 -16.60
N PHE A 207 1.46 1.01 -15.76
CA PHE A 207 2.09 2.33 -15.71
C PHE A 207 2.78 2.69 -17.04
N LYS A 208 3.47 1.73 -17.66
CA LYS A 208 4.03 1.90 -19.01
C LYS A 208 2.95 2.19 -20.05
N LEU A 209 1.82 1.49 -20.00
CA LEU A 209 0.69 1.75 -20.89
C LEU A 209 0.12 3.16 -20.69
N ILE A 210 -0.10 3.59 -19.44
CA ILE A 210 -0.59 4.94 -19.12
C ILE A 210 0.37 6.00 -19.67
N HIS A 211 1.67 5.86 -19.40
CA HIS A 211 2.69 6.79 -19.89
C HIS A 211 2.86 6.79 -21.41
N SER A 212 2.50 5.69 -22.10
CA SER A 212 2.45 5.66 -23.57
C SER A 212 1.26 6.40 -24.16
N LYS A 213 0.21 6.64 -23.35
CA LYS A 213 -1.04 7.30 -23.79
C LYS A 213 -1.11 8.76 -23.37
N CYS A 214 -0.50 9.12 -22.25
CA CYS A 214 -0.53 10.48 -21.72
C CYS A 214 0.65 10.77 -20.79
N ASN A 215 0.81 12.05 -20.43
CA ASN A 215 1.85 12.52 -19.53
C ASN A 215 1.28 13.54 -18.52
N GLY A 216 2.16 14.11 -17.69
CA GLY A 216 1.80 15.20 -16.79
C GLY A 216 0.74 14.83 -15.74
N ARG A 217 -0.29 15.66 -15.63
CA ARG A 217 -1.33 15.51 -14.60
C ARG A 217 -2.32 14.39 -14.91
N THR A 218 -2.72 14.23 -16.17
CA THR A 218 -3.62 13.14 -16.62
C THR A 218 -3.04 11.76 -16.32
N ALA A 219 -1.75 11.55 -16.59
CA ALA A 219 -1.08 10.28 -16.27
C ALA A 219 -1.08 9.99 -14.76
N ARG A 220 -0.82 11.03 -13.93
CA ARG A 220 -0.88 10.90 -12.47
C ARG A 220 -2.28 10.51 -11.99
N THR A 221 -3.32 11.16 -12.52
CA THR A 221 -4.72 10.82 -12.21
C THR A 221 -5.04 9.37 -12.55
N LEU A 222 -4.60 8.88 -13.72
CA LEU A 222 -4.81 7.48 -14.11
C LEU A 222 -4.08 6.48 -13.21
N VAL A 223 -2.84 6.77 -12.84
CA VAL A 223 -2.08 5.93 -11.90
C VAL A 223 -2.79 5.88 -10.55
N GLU A 224 -3.33 7.00 -10.08
CA GLU A 224 -4.04 7.06 -8.80
C GLU A 224 -5.38 6.31 -8.84
N LEU A 225 -6.10 6.36 -9.96
CA LEU A 225 -7.28 5.54 -10.20
C LEU A 225 -6.94 4.04 -10.16
N TRP A 226 -5.83 3.62 -10.80
CA TRP A 226 -5.37 2.24 -10.75
C TRP A 226 -5.09 1.82 -9.30
N LYS A 227 -4.28 2.60 -8.58
CA LYS A 227 -3.95 2.34 -7.18
C LYS A 227 -5.18 2.22 -6.30
N THR A 228 -6.11 3.17 -6.39
CA THR A 228 -7.36 3.16 -5.63
C THR A 228 -8.18 1.90 -5.88
N GLU A 229 -8.34 1.51 -7.15
CA GLU A 229 -9.05 0.27 -7.48
C GLU A 229 -8.33 -0.97 -6.97
N THR A 230 -7.00 -1.01 -7.08
CA THR A 230 -6.20 -2.14 -6.58
C THR A 230 -6.26 -2.27 -5.07
N GLN A 231 -6.13 -1.16 -4.32
CA GLN A 231 -6.19 -1.13 -2.86
C GLN A 231 -7.50 -1.74 -2.34
N ARG A 232 -8.64 -1.35 -2.93
CA ARG A 232 -9.94 -1.93 -2.57
C ARG A 232 -9.97 -3.46 -2.73
N ASN A 233 -9.32 -3.99 -3.76
CA ASN A 233 -9.25 -5.43 -3.99
C ASN A 233 -8.27 -6.15 -3.04
N GLU A 234 -7.20 -5.46 -2.64
CA GLU A 234 -6.26 -5.95 -1.64
C GLU A 234 -6.94 -6.08 -0.28
N GLU A 235 -7.70 -5.05 0.14
CA GLU A 235 -8.49 -5.07 1.36
C GLU A 235 -9.48 -6.24 1.39
N LEU A 236 -10.19 -6.50 0.28
CA LEU A 236 -11.06 -7.65 0.15
C LEU A 236 -10.30 -8.98 0.27
N SER A 237 -9.10 -9.06 -0.30
CA SER A 237 -8.23 -10.24 -0.22
C SER A 237 -7.76 -10.48 1.21
N HIS A 238 -7.37 -9.43 1.94
CA HIS A 238 -7.01 -9.50 3.36
C HIS A 238 -8.19 -9.92 4.23
N LYS A 239 -9.38 -9.35 4.01
CA LYS A 239 -10.60 -9.75 4.72
C LYS A 239 -10.91 -11.24 4.49
N ARG A 240 -10.79 -11.71 3.24
CA ARG A 240 -10.96 -13.13 2.90
C ARG A 240 -9.91 -14.00 3.60
N TRP A 241 -8.66 -13.58 3.64
CA TRP A 241 -7.60 -14.29 4.35
C TRP A 241 -7.87 -14.36 5.85
N GLY A 242 -8.32 -13.28 6.48
CA GLY A 242 -8.64 -13.27 7.92
C GLY A 242 -9.69 -14.33 8.31
N ASN A 243 -10.62 -14.68 7.41
CA ASN A 243 -11.55 -15.79 7.65
C ASN A 243 -10.85 -17.15 7.59
N ASN A 244 -9.93 -17.36 6.64
CA ASN A 244 -9.12 -18.57 6.57
C ASN A 244 -8.19 -18.71 7.79
N GLU A 245 -7.61 -17.59 8.25
CA GLU A 245 -6.75 -17.57 9.43
C GLU A 245 -7.53 -17.99 10.69
N LYS A 246 -8.76 -17.49 10.88
CA LYS A 246 -9.65 -17.94 11.97
C LYS A 246 -9.90 -19.44 11.90
N TRP A 247 -10.17 -19.98 10.70
CA TRP A 247 -10.35 -21.42 10.53
C TRP A 247 -9.09 -22.21 10.89
N LEU A 248 -7.92 -21.76 10.43
CA LEU A 248 -6.63 -22.40 10.73
C LEU A 248 -6.32 -22.34 12.23
N SER A 249 -6.60 -21.24 12.91
CA SER A 249 -6.42 -21.11 14.36
C SER A 249 -7.35 -22.03 15.14
N LYS A 250 -8.64 -22.11 14.76
CA LYS A 250 -9.57 -23.07 15.37
C LYS A 250 -9.09 -24.50 15.18
N TYR A 251 -8.61 -24.84 14.00
CA TYR A 251 -8.05 -26.16 13.72
C TYR A 251 -6.81 -26.45 14.59
N GLU A 252 -5.90 -25.48 14.74
CA GLU A 252 -4.75 -25.60 15.64
C GLU A 252 -5.19 -25.87 17.08
N GLU A 253 -6.17 -25.12 17.59
CA GLU A 253 -6.72 -25.30 18.94
C GLU A 253 -7.36 -26.69 19.13
N GLU A 254 -8.18 -27.14 18.17
CA GLU A 254 -8.81 -28.46 18.20
C GLU A 254 -7.75 -29.57 18.19
N PHE A 255 -6.74 -29.45 17.32
CA PHE A 255 -5.64 -30.41 17.23
C PHE A 255 -4.84 -30.49 18.53
N MET A 256 -4.51 -29.33 19.12
CA MET A 256 -3.75 -29.28 20.37
C MET A 256 -4.53 -29.87 21.55
N LYS A 257 -5.86 -29.69 21.60
CA LYS A 257 -6.72 -30.33 22.61
C LYS A 257 -6.78 -31.85 22.43
N GLU A 258 -6.89 -32.33 21.19
CA GLU A 258 -6.99 -33.76 20.90
C GLU A 258 -5.67 -34.50 21.16
N HIS A 259 -4.53 -33.82 20.99
CA HIS A 259 -3.20 -34.41 21.04
C HIS A 259 -2.29 -33.80 22.11
N GLU A 260 -2.89 -33.25 23.17
CA GLU A 260 -2.24 -32.46 24.23
C GLU A 260 -1.01 -33.16 24.84
N ASN A 261 -1.03 -34.50 24.90
CA ASN A 261 0.02 -35.31 25.54
C ASN A 261 0.83 -36.20 24.58
N LYS A 262 0.39 -36.37 23.33
CA LYS A 262 1.05 -37.22 22.34
C LYS A 262 0.51 -36.93 20.94
N ASN A 263 1.38 -36.54 20.03
CA ASN A 263 1.03 -36.52 18.62
C ASN A 263 1.07 -37.98 18.09
N PRO A 264 -0.06 -38.57 17.65
CA PRO A 264 -0.08 -39.94 17.15
C PRO A 264 0.63 -40.08 15.80
N PHE A 265 0.99 -38.98 15.17
CA PHE A 265 1.63 -38.93 13.86
C PHE A 265 3.15 -38.68 13.95
N PHE A 266 3.69 -38.29 15.11
CA PHE A 266 5.12 -38.09 15.34
C PHE A 266 5.51 -38.29 16.82
N LYS A 267 6.64 -38.97 17.08
CA LYS A 267 7.31 -38.87 18.37
C LYS A 267 8.25 -37.67 18.40
N ILE A 268 8.23 -36.91 19.50
CA ILE A 268 9.31 -35.98 19.85
C ILE A 268 10.44 -36.85 20.40
N SER A 269 11.54 -36.93 19.66
CA SER A 269 12.79 -37.59 20.08
C SER A 269 13.50 -36.79 21.15
#